data_AF-A0A2N0NF12-F1
#
_entry.id   AF-A0A2N0NF12-F1
#
_cell.length_a   1.000
_cell.length_b   1.000
_cell.length_c   1.000
_cell.angle_alpha   90.00
_cell.angle_beta   90.00
_cell.angle_gamma   90.00
#
_symmetry.space_group_name_H-M   'P 1'
#
loop_
_entity.id
_entity.type
_entity.pdbx_description
1 polymer ?
#
loop_
_entity_poly.entity_id
_entity_poly.type
_entity_poly.pdbx_seq_one_letter_code
_entity_poly.pdbx_strand_id
1 'polypeptide(L)'
;MVIALLTGERSYTMAGCFNELSDNEKAERPSALVDETVKFVHALRKHLIGIIMFQIVSPFLRHYFPYFKNKSDDYIQNMKFVNQRIDAIIKRRRQEIENTPLDKPLQNDMLTSIITANTPRDINYTNKIDNKEVMRPMTDPEIRGIISDGIIAGTDSTANTISFIVYYLAHYPDVKKKMLNEIDRIFQDDKTRPITENDIHNLKYCEAIIKEEVINGQLKQ
;
A
#
# COMPACT_ATOMS: atom_id res chain seq x y z
N MET A 1 2.46 -3.61 -3.71
CA MET A 1 2.83 -2.29 -4.26
C MET A 1 2.76 -1.19 -3.21
N VAL A 2 1.57 -0.86 -2.69
CA VAL A 2 1.36 0.24 -1.72
C VAL A 2 2.20 0.09 -0.45
N ILE A 3 2.25 -1.11 0.14
CA ILE A 3 3.08 -1.38 1.33
C ILE A 3 4.55 -1.04 1.08
N ALA A 4 5.11 -1.44 -0.06
CA ALA A 4 6.51 -1.16 -0.40
C ALA A 4 6.80 0.33 -0.59
N LEU A 5 5.86 1.09 -1.15
CA LEU A 5 6.00 2.55 -1.29
C LEU A 5 5.96 3.27 0.06
N LEU A 6 5.09 2.81 0.96
CA LEU A 6 4.89 3.46 2.25
C LEU A 6 5.97 3.11 3.26
N THR A 7 6.41 1.85 3.29
CA THR A 7 7.31 1.35 4.34
C THR A 7 8.66 0.86 3.83
N GLY A 8 8.86 0.77 2.51
CA GLY A 8 10.06 0.14 1.94
C GLY A 8 10.08 -1.39 2.05
N GLU A 9 9.08 -2.00 2.69
CA GLU A 9 9.00 -3.45 2.89
C GLU A 9 8.45 -4.17 1.66
N ARG A 10 9.07 -5.30 1.30
CA ARG A 10 8.58 -6.10 0.18
C ARG A 10 7.24 -6.74 0.52
N SER A 11 6.35 -6.73 -0.45
CA SER A 11 5.03 -7.36 -0.36
C SER A 11 4.91 -8.44 -1.44
N TYR A 12 4.57 -9.66 -1.01
CA TYR A 12 4.46 -10.84 -1.88
C TYR A 12 3.02 -11.14 -2.31
N THR A 13 2.13 -10.14 -2.31
CA THR A 13 0.70 -10.32 -2.63
C THR A 13 0.45 -10.86 -4.02
N MET A 14 1.24 -10.44 -5.02
CA MET A 14 1.10 -10.95 -6.40
C MET A 14 1.44 -12.43 -6.50
N ALA A 15 2.44 -12.89 -5.74
CA ALA A 15 2.76 -14.31 -5.64
C ALA A 15 1.63 -15.08 -4.94
N GLY A 16 1.00 -14.49 -3.91
CA GLY A 16 -0.18 -15.06 -3.26
C GLY A 16 -1.36 -15.20 -4.20
N CYS A 17 -1.70 -14.14 -4.94
CA CYS A 17 -2.76 -14.15 -5.94
C CYS A 17 -2.50 -15.17 -7.05
N PHE A 18 -1.26 -15.26 -7.54
CA PHE A 18 -0.87 -16.28 -8.52
C PHE A 18 -1.05 -17.70 -7.98
N ASN A 19 -0.64 -17.95 -6.74
CA ASN A 19 -0.79 -19.26 -6.10
C ASN A 19 -2.26 -19.65 -5.85
N GLU A 20 -3.17 -18.69 -5.70
CA GLU A 20 -4.62 -18.95 -5.59
C GLU A 20 -5.28 -19.21 -6.94
N LEU A 21 -4.76 -18.62 -8.02
CA LEU A 21 -5.34 -18.72 -9.37
C LEU A 21 -4.76 -19.85 -10.23
N SER A 22 -3.57 -20.35 -9.89
CA SER A 22 -2.87 -21.39 -10.64
C SER A 22 -2.95 -22.73 -9.92
N ASP A 23 -3.66 -23.69 -10.54
CA ASP A 23 -3.83 -25.03 -9.98
C ASP A 23 -2.54 -25.88 -10.05
N ASN A 24 -1.67 -25.59 -11.03
CA ASN A 24 -0.55 -26.45 -11.40
C ASN A 24 0.84 -25.83 -11.14
N GLU A 25 0.92 -24.52 -10.94
CA GLU A 25 2.19 -23.80 -10.78
C GLU A 25 2.13 -22.85 -9.60
N LYS A 26 3.19 -22.81 -8.80
CA LYS A 26 3.33 -21.83 -7.71
C LYS A 26 4.47 -20.87 -8.01
N ALA A 27 4.33 -19.65 -7.54
CA ALA A 27 5.37 -18.64 -7.65
C ALA A 27 6.65 -19.12 -6.95
N GLU A 28 7.81 -18.85 -7.55
CA GLU A 28 9.13 -19.13 -6.98
C GLU A 28 9.46 -18.18 -5.82
N ARG A 29 8.74 -18.30 -4.71
CA ARG A 29 8.93 -17.54 -3.46
C ARG A 29 8.68 -18.44 -2.25
N PRO A 30 9.32 -18.18 -1.09
CA PRO A 30 9.06 -18.94 0.12
C PRO A 30 7.58 -18.84 0.52
N SER A 31 6.88 -19.97 0.63
CA SER A 31 5.44 -20.01 0.92
C SER A 31 5.08 -19.26 2.20
N ALA A 32 5.89 -19.40 3.25
CA ALA A 32 5.67 -18.73 4.53
C ALA A 32 5.59 -17.20 4.41
N LEU A 33 6.44 -16.58 3.56
CA LEU A 33 6.43 -15.12 3.34
C LEU A 33 5.21 -14.67 2.54
N VAL A 34 4.77 -15.52 1.60
CA VAL A 34 3.55 -15.29 0.81
C VAL A 34 2.33 -15.34 1.73
N ASP A 35 2.20 -16.41 2.51
CA ASP A 35 1.08 -16.64 3.43
C ASP A 35 0.99 -15.52 4.49
N GLU A 36 2.13 -15.10 5.02
CA GLU A 36 2.21 -14.00 5.98
C GLU A 36 1.73 -12.67 5.38
N THR A 37 2.12 -12.39 4.13
CA THR A 37 1.68 -11.18 3.42
C THR A 37 0.18 -11.23 3.15
N VAL A 38 -0.33 -12.35 2.65
CA VAL A 38 -1.77 -12.54 2.37
C VAL A 38 -2.59 -12.38 3.65
N LYS A 39 -2.14 -12.99 4.76
CA LYS A 39 -2.76 -12.84 6.07
C LYS A 39 -2.79 -11.38 6.54
N PHE A 40 -1.71 -10.64 6.31
CA PHE A 40 -1.65 -9.21 6.66
C PHE A 40 -2.64 -8.37 5.85
N VAL A 41 -2.73 -8.60 4.53
CA VAL A 41 -3.72 -7.91 3.67
C VAL A 41 -5.15 -8.24 4.07
N HIS A 42 -5.44 -9.51 4.35
CA HIS A 42 -6.77 -9.90 4.84
C HIS A 42 -7.10 -9.22 6.18
N ALA A 43 -6.12 -9.12 7.08
CA ALA A 43 -6.27 -8.40 8.35
C ALA A 43 -6.54 -6.90 8.13
N LEU A 44 -5.91 -6.24 7.15
CA LEU A 44 -6.16 -4.85 6.79
C LEU A 44 -7.59 -4.65 6.27
N ARG A 45 -8.05 -5.51 5.35
CA ARG A 45 -9.45 -5.48 4.85
C ARG A 45 -10.46 -5.69 5.98
N LYS A 46 -10.16 -6.65 6.87
CA LYS A 46 -10.99 -6.91 8.06
C LYS A 46 -11.01 -5.72 9.01
N HIS A 47 -9.91 -4.97 9.12
CA HIS A 47 -9.86 -3.74 9.92
C HIS A 47 -10.78 -2.65 9.36
N LEU A 48 -10.79 -2.45 8.03
CA LEU A 48 -11.70 -1.50 7.38
C LEU A 48 -13.18 -1.84 7.63
N ILE A 49 -13.56 -3.11 7.47
CA ILE A 49 -14.92 -3.57 7.78
C ILE A 49 -15.25 -3.35 9.26
N GLY A 50 -14.27 -3.56 10.15
CA GLY A 50 -14.38 -3.28 11.57
C GLY A 50 -14.67 -1.80 11.85
N ILE A 51 -13.99 -0.87 11.19
CA ILE A 51 -14.24 0.57 11.34
C ILE A 51 -15.69 0.91 10.98
N ILE A 52 -16.16 0.44 9.81
CA ILE A 52 -17.54 0.65 9.35
C ILE A 52 -18.54 0.08 10.35
N MET A 53 -18.30 -1.14 10.85
CA MET A 53 -19.15 -1.75 11.87
C MET A 53 -19.20 -0.92 13.16
N PHE A 54 -18.07 -0.38 13.61
CA PHE A 54 -18.00 0.45 14.82
C PHE A 54 -18.68 1.80 14.66
N GLN A 55 -18.79 2.32 13.43
CA GLN A 55 -19.51 3.56 13.11
C GLN A 55 -21.03 3.34 13.01
N ILE A 56 -21.47 2.25 12.37
CA ILE A 56 -22.89 1.96 12.13
C ILE A 56 -23.57 1.32 13.34
N VAL A 57 -22.89 0.39 14.02
CA VAL A 57 -23.47 -0.36 15.13
C VAL A 57 -23.27 0.40 16.43
N SER A 58 -24.36 0.72 17.11
CA SER A 58 -24.31 1.46 18.38
C SER A 58 -23.48 0.72 19.44
N PRO A 59 -22.83 1.45 20.37
CA PRO A 59 -22.08 0.83 21.46
C PRO A 59 -22.93 -0.15 22.30
N PHE A 60 -24.23 0.13 22.44
CA PHE A 60 -25.16 -0.75 23.15
C PHE A 60 -25.25 -2.14 22.49
N LEU A 61 -25.51 -2.19 21.18
CA LEU A 61 -25.61 -3.47 20.46
C LEU A 61 -24.28 -4.24 20.50
N ARG A 62 -23.16 -3.54 20.33
CA ARG A 62 -21.81 -4.14 20.41
C ARG A 62 -21.47 -4.70 21.79
N HIS A 63 -22.04 -4.18 22.86
CA HIS A 63 -21.74 -4.66 24.21
C HIS A 63 -22.69 -5.76 24.68
N TYR A 64 -23.99 -5.61 24.41
CA TYR A 64 -25.03 -6.44 25.02
C TYR A 64 -25.56 -7.55 24.11
N PHE A 65 -25.48 -7.41 22.79
CA PHE A 65 -26.00 -8.41 21.87
C PHE A 65 -24.87 -9.38 21.43
N PRO A 66 -24.96 -10.70 21.73
CA PRO A 66 -23.85 -11.63 21.56
C PRO A 66 -23.23 -11.66 20.16
N TYR A 67 -24.06 -11.55 19.10
CA TYR A 67 -23.57 -11.51 17.73
C TYR A 67 -22.63 -10.31 17.45
N PHE A 68 -23.07 -9.10 17.82
CA PHE A 68 -22.27 -7.89 17.60
C PHE A 68 -21.08 -7.81 18.56
N LYS A 69 -21.22 -8.33 19.78
CA LYS A 69 -20.12 -8.44 20.75
C LYS A 69 -18.99 -9.32 20.23
N ASN A 70 -19.30 -10.55 19.82
CA ASN A 70 -18.30 -11.47 19.29
C ASN A 70 -17.60 -10.90 18.05
N LYS A 71 -18.34 -10.23 17.16
CA LYS A 71 -17.76 -9.52 16.01
C LYS A 71 -16.87 -8.34 16.44
N SER A 72 -17.31 -7.54 17.40
CA SER A 72 -16.55 -6.41 17.94
C SER A 72 -15.22 -6.88 18.52
N ASP A 73 -15.24 -7.93 19.34
CA ASP A 73 -14.04 -8.50 19.95
C ASP A 73 -13.08 -9.04 18.90
N ASP A 74 -13.58 -9.75 17.88
CA ASP A 74 -12.81 -10.23 16.74
C ASP A 74 -12.14 -9.09 15.94
N TYR A 75 -12.85 -7.97 15.69
CA TYR A 75 -12.27 -6.79 15.04
C TYR A 75 -11.22 -6.10 15.91
N ILE A 76 -11.42 -6.01 17.22
CA ILE A 76 -10.44 -5.44 18.16
C ILE A 76 -9.16 -6.28 18.19
N GLN A 77 -9.27 -7.62 18.22
CA GLN A 77 -8.10 -8.50 18.18
C GLN A 77 -7.36 -8.38 16.84
N ASN A 78 -8.11 -8.31 15.73
CA ASN A 78 -7.53 -8.06 14.42
C ASN A 78 -6.77 -6.71 14.35
N MET A 79 -7.35 -5.65 14.92
CA MET A 79 -6.68 -4.34 15.01
C MET A 79 -5.39 -4.41 15.83
N LYS A 80 -5.38 -5.15 16.95
CA LYS A 80 -4.14 -5.36 17.73
C LYS A 80 -3.06 -6.02 16.90
N PHE A 81 -3.40 -7.06 16.14
CA PHE A 81 -2.46 -7.73 15.23
C PHE A 81 -1.90 -6.76 14.18
N VAL A 82 -2.76 -5.98 13.51
CA VAL A 82 -2.32 -5.00 12.51
C VAL A 82 -1.40 -3.94 13.15
N ASN A 83 -1.79 -3.40 14.30
CA ASN A 83 -1.00 -2.39 15.01
C ASN A 83 0.38 -2.93 15.40
N GLN A 84 0.45 -4.14 15.97
CA GLN A 84 1.72 -4.78 16.35
C GLN A 84 2.65 -4.97 15.15
N ARG A 85 2.11 -5.32 13.98
CA ARG A 85 2.88 -5.45 12.74
C ARG A 85 3.48 -4.11 12.31
N ILE A 86 2.67 -3.05 12.29
CA ILE A 86 3.11 -1.72 11.88
C ILE A 86 4.11 -1.15 12.90
N ASP A 87 3.87 -1.32 14.21
CA ASP A 87 4.79 -0.91 15.27
C ASP A 87 6.17 -1.59 15.11
N ALA A 88 6.20 -2.87 14.75
CA ALA A 88 7.46 -3.59 14.49
C ALA A 88 8.22 -3.04 13.27
N ILE A 89 7.51 -2.58 12.24
CA ILE A 89 8.11 -1.91 11.07
C ILE A 89 8.69 -0.55 11.48
N ILE A 90 7.90 0.27 12.19
CA ILE A 90 8.32 1.61 12.68
C ILE A 90 9.56 1.48 13.56
N LYS A 91 9.55 0.53 14.52
CA LYS A 91 10.66 0.31 15.44
C LYS A 91 11.94 -0.08 14.70
N ARG A 92 11.87 -1.00 13.74
CA ARG A 92 13.03 -1.37 12.91
C ARG A 92 13.56 -0.17 12.13
N ARG A 93 12.68 0.60 11.49
CA ARG A 93 13.11 1.79 10.74
C ARG A 93 13.74 2.86 11.63
N ARG A 94 13.23 3.10 12.84
CA ARG A 94 13.87 4.01 13.80
C ARG A 94 15.28 3.55 14.15
N GLN A 95 15.46 2.26 14.44
CA GLN A 95 16.78 1.70 14.72
C GLN A 95 17.73 1.84 13.53
N GLU A 96 17.25 1.61 12.30
CA GLU A 96 18.05 1.83 11.08
C GLU A 96 18.49 3.28 10.95
N ILE A 97 17.59 4.24 11.19
CA ILE A 97 17.88 5.69 11.10
C ILE A 97 18.88 6.11 12.18
N GLU A 98 18.70 5.65 13.42
CA GLU A 98 19.59 5.95 14.56
C GLU A 98 21.00 5.38 14.37
N ASN A 99 21.10 4.17 13.80
CA ASN A 99 22.38 3.51 13.54
C ASN A 99 23.09 4.00 12.28
N THR A 100 22.40 4.76 11.42
CA THR A 100 22.99 5.33 10.22
C THR A 100 23.69 6.65 10.56
N PRO A 101 24.96 6.88 10.16
CA PRO A 101 25.64 8.16 10.33
C PRO A 101 25.00 9.31 9.54
N LEU A 102 25.04 10.55 10.06
CA LEU A 102 24.35 11.73 9.49
C LEU A 102 24.70 12.03 8.02
N ASP A 103 25.91 11.71 7.61
CA ASP A 103 26.44 11.89 6.24
C ASP A 103 25.98 10.81 5.26
N LYS A 104 25.40 9.70 5.76
CA LYS A 104 24.93 8.60 4.93
C LYS A 104 23.46 8.78 4.52
N PRO A 105 23.11 8.42 3.27
CA PRO A 105 21.74 8.50 2.79
C PRO A 105 20.85 7.47 3.49
N LEU A 106 19.59 7.84 3.69
CA LEU A 106 18.54 6.95 4.18
C LEU A 106 17.68 6.46 3.02
N GLN A 107 16.84 5.46 3.29
CA GLN A 107 15.88 4.96 2.32
C GLN A 107 14.86 6.06 1.94
N ASN A 108 14.62 6.24 0.64
CA ASN A 108 13.65 7.21 0.15
C ASN A 108 12.26 6.58 0.08
N ASP A 109 11.60 6.49 1.23
CA ASP A 109 10.21 6.05 1.37
C ASP A 109 9.44 6.95 2.35
N MET A 110 8.12 6.86 2.32
CA MET A 110 7.25 7.72 3.12
C MET A 110 7.47 7.55 4.63
N LEU A 111 7.69 6.31 5.10
CA LEU A 111 7.95 6.02 6.51
C LEU A 111 9.21 6.73 7.00
N THR A 112 10.29 6.70 6.23
CA THR A 112 11.54 7.41 6.54
C THR A 112 11.29 8.91 6.59
N SER A 113 10.62 9.48 5.59
CA SER A 113 10.31 10.91 5.56
C SER A 113 9.46 11.35 6.76
N ILE A 114 8.50 10.54 7.18
CA ILE A 114 7.65 10.83 8.34
C ILE A 114 8.44 10.76 9.65
N ILE A 115 9.30 9.74 9.81
CA ILE A 115 10.11 9.58 11.02
C ILE A 115 11.13 10.71 11.14
N THR A 116 11.76 11.12 10.03
CA THR A 116 12.79 12.15 10.02
C THR A 116 12.23 13.56 10.01
N ALA A 117 10.94 13.76 9.74
CA ALA A 117 10.29 15.06 9.77
C ALA A 117 10.53 15.78 11.10
N ASN A 118 10.96 17.04 11.01
CA ASN A 118 11.31 17.89 12.16
C ASN A 118 12.45 17.32 13.03
N THR A 119 13.34 16.52 12.46
CA THR A 119 14.59 16.09 13.08
C THR A 119 15.79 16.67 12.29
N PRO A 120 17.03 16.59 12.80
CA PRO A 120 18.21 16.97 12.02
C PRO A 120 18.41 16.19 10.70
N ARG A 121 17.65 15.11 10.49
CA ARG A 121 17.59 14.35 9.24
C ARG A 121 16.58 14.88 8.22
N ASP A 122 15.77 15.88 8.58
CA ASP A 122 14.81 16.51 7.69
C ASP A 122 15.54 17.37 6.64
N ILE A 123 15.25 17.17 5.35
CA ILE A 123 15.85 17.92 4.25
C ILE A 123 15.56 19.43 4.35
N ASN A 124 14.47 19.80 5.02
CA ASN A 124 14.05 21.20 5.22
C ASN A 124 14.39 21.71 6.62
N TYR A 125 15.21 20.99 7.40
CA TYR A 125 15.45 21.30 8.81
C TYR A 125 16.00 22.73 9.01
N THR A 126 17.02 23.12 8.25
CA THR A 126 17.63 24.46 8.36
C THR A 126 16.62 25.57 8.06
N ASN A 127 15.86 25.43 6.97
CA ASN A 127 14.82 26.39 6.60
C ASN A 127 13.74 26.51 7.70
N LYS A 128 13.35 25.38 8.30
CA LYS A 128 12.40 25.37 9.42
C LYS A 128 12.96 26.03 10.67
N ILE A 129 14.24 25.88 10.96
CA ILE A 129 14.90 26.57 12.08
C ILE A 129 14.88 28.07 11.84
N ASP A 130 15.33 28.51 10.67
CA ASP A 130 15.43 29.92 10.31
C ASP A 130 14.06 30.61 10.38
N ASN A 131 13.02 29.91 9.93
CA ASN A 131 11.63 30.39 9.99
C ASN A 131 10.93 30.15 11.34
N LYS A 132 11.59 29.50 12.32
CA LYS A 132 11.01 29.09 13.61
C LYS A 132 9.76 28.20 13.49
N GLU A 133 9.73 27.36 12.46
CA GLU A 133 8.65 26.42 12.13
C GLU A 133 8.94 24.98 12.59
N VAL A 134 10.05 24.74 13.29
CA VAL A 134 10.39 23.40 13.79
C VAL A 134 9.35 22.95 14.81
N MET A 135 8.57 21.93 14.45
CA MET A 135 7.65 21.26 15.37
C MET A 135 8.35 20.09 16.09
N ARG A 136 7.66 19.46 17.04
CA ARG A 136 8.17 18.19 17.60
C ARG A 136 8.18 17.08 16.53
N PRO A 137 9.08 16.10 16.62
CA PRO A 137 8.98 14.86 15.87
C PRO A 137 7.66 14.11 16.17
N MET A 138 7.20 13.32 15.22
CA MET A 138 5.98 12.51 15.38
C MET A 138 6.21 11.35 16.36
N THR A 139 5.17 11.04 17.14
CA THR A 139 5.13 9.88 18.03
C THR A 139 4.76 8.61 17.26
N ASP A 140 5.16 7.45 17.76
CA ASP A 140 4.88 6.17 17.09
C ASP A 140 3.38 5.92 16.81
N PRO A 141 2.43 6.27 17.71
CA PRO A 141 1.01 6.17 17.39
C PRO A 141 0.56 7.07 16.24
N GLU A 142 1.11 8.28 16.09
CA GLU A 142 0.81 9.19 14.99
C GLU A 142 1.34 8.64 13.67
N ILE A 143 2.59 8.17 13.68
CA ILE A 143 3.23 7.54 12.52
C ILE A 143 2.45 6.30 12.10
N ARG A 144 2.07 5.44 13.06
CA ARG A 144 1.23 4.26 12.80
C ARG A 144 -0.10 4.66 12.16
N GLY A 145 -0.74 5.71 12.65
CA GLY A 145 -1.99 6.22 12.08
C GLY A 145 -1.84 6.57 10.61
N ILE A 146 -0.83 7.38 10.26
CA ILE A 146 -0.56 7.82 8.88
C ILE A 146 -0.23 6.64 7.96
N ILE A 147 0.63 5.71 8.42
CA ILE A 147 1.02 4.54 7.63
C ILE A 147 -0.18 3.60 7.43
N SER A 148 -0.98 3.38 8.47
CA SER A 148 -2.19 2.55 8.37
C SER A 148 -3.19 3.13 7.38
N ASP A 149 -3.43 4.44 7.47
CA ASP A 149 -4.33 5.17 6.57
C ASP A 149 -3.87 5.04 5.11
N GLY A 150 -2.60 5.33 4.83
CA GLY A 150 -2.03 5.20 3.49
C GLY A 150 -2.14 3.78 2.93
N ILE A 151 -1.89 2.76 3.76
CA ILE A 151 -1.99 1.35 3.33
C ILE A 151 -3.43 1.01 2.96
N ILE A 152 -4.40 1.36 3.82
CA ILE A 152 -5.82 1.03 3.61
C ILE A 152 -6.35 1.78 2.39
N ALA A 153 -6.19 3.10 2.36
CA ALA A 153 -6.70 3.95 1.29
C ALA A 153 -6.08 3.59 -0.07
N GLY A 154 -4.78 3.35 -0.11
CA GLY A 154 -4.08 3.00 -1.33
C GLY A 154 -4.40 1.59 -1.82
N THR A 155 -4.67 0.62 -0.93
CA THR A 155 -4.85 -0.78 -1.35
C THR A 155 -6.19 -1.00 -2.03
N ASP A 156 -7.29 -0.58 -1.41
CA ASP A 156 -8.63 -0.88 -1.95
C ASP A 156 -8.92 -0.08 -3.23
N SER A 157 -8.51 1.19 -3.29
CA SER A 157 -8.68 2.02 -4.49
C SER A 157 -7.89 1.48 -5.69
N THR A 158 -6.59 1.19 -5.51
CA THR A 158 -5.76 0.67 -6.61
C THR A 158 -6.17 -0.72 -7.06
N ALA A 159 -6.58 -1.60 -6.13
CA ALA A 159 -7.10 -2.92 -6.47
C ALA A 159 -8.36 -2.81 -7.34
N ASN A 160 -9.31 -1.96 -6.95
CA ASN A 160 -10.54 -1.73 -7.72
C ASN A 160 -10.24 -1.14 -9.10
N THR A 161 -9.39 -0.12 -9.20
CA THR A 161 -8.98 0.46 -10.48
C THR A 161 -8.38 -0.59 -11.42
N ILE A 162 -7.45 -1.42 -10.92
CA ILE A 162 -6.85 -2.50 -11.74
C ILE A 162 -7.92 -3.51 -12.17
N SER A 163 -8.85 -3.88 -11.28
CA SER A 163 -9.96 -4.78 -11.63
C SER A 163 -10.83 -4.21 -12.75
N PHE A 164 -11.17 -2.91 -12.72
CA PHE A 164 -11.94 -2.26 -13.78
C PHE A 164 -11.16 -2.16 -15.09
N ILE A 165 -9.87 -1.83 -15.03
CA ILE A 165 -9.01 -1.82 -16.22
C ILE A 165 -9.03 -3.21 -16.88
N VAL A 166 -8.80 -4.28 -16.12
CA VAL A 166 -8.83 -5.65 -16.65
C VAL A 166 -10.19 -6.01 -17.23
N TYR A 167 -11.28 -5.64 -16.54
CA TYR A 167 -12.65 -5.85 -17.01
C TYR A 167 -12.88 -5.17 -18.37
N TYR A 168 -12.53 -3.90 -18.52
CA TYR A 168 -12.73 -3.17 -19.78
C TYR A 168 -11.82 -3.70 -20.89
N LEU A 169 -10.57 -4.04 -20.60
CA LEU A 169 -9.66 -4.64 -21.59
C LEU A 169 -10.18 -5.98 -22.12
N ALA A 170 -10.90 -6.76 -21.31
CA ALA A 170 -11.54 -7.99 -21.73
C ALA A 170 -12.72 -7.74 -22.70
N HIS A 171 -13.45 -6.64 -22.52
CA HIS A 171 -14.60 -6.28 -23.36
C HIS A 171 -14.23 -5.50 -24.63
N TYR A 172 -13.03 -4.91 -24.68
CA TYR A 172 -12.54 -4.14 -25.82
C TYR A 172 -11.22 -4.71 -26.36
N PRO A 173 -11.26 -5.81 -27.15
CA PRO A 173 -10.06 -6.48 -27.67
C PRO A 173 -9.15 -5.57 -28.50
N ASP A 174 -9.71 -4.61 -29.24
CA ASP A 174 -8.93 -3.65 -30.03
C ASP A 174 -8.10 -2.71 -29.14
N VAL A 175 -8.65 -2.29 -28.01
CA VAL A 175 -7.94 -1.47 -27.01
C VAL A 175 -6.82 -2.29 -26.39
N LYS A 176 -7.11 -3.54 -25.98
CA LYS A 176 -6.11 -4.47 -25.47
C LYS A 176 -4.98 -4.70 -26.47
N LYS A 177 -5.28 -4.90 -27.75
CA LYS A 177 -4.28 -5.11 -28.81
C LYS A 177 -3.37 -3.88 -28.96
N LYS A 178 -3.94 -2.67 -28.96
CA LYS A 178 -3.15 -1.42 -29.01
C LYS A 178 -2.23 -1.26 -27.80
N MET A 179 -2.72 -1.58 -26.60
CA MET A 179 -1.94 -1.56 -25.37
C MET A 179 -0.76 -2.54 -25.43
N LEU A 180 -1.00 -3.79 -25.84
CA LEU A 180 0.05 -4.80 -25.97
C LEU A 180 1.08 -4.39 -27.03
N ASN A 181 0.64 -3.86 -28.17
CA ASN A 181 1.55 -3.35 -29.20
C ASN A 181 2.44 -2.20 -28.69
N GLU A 182 1.91 -1.31 -27.84
CA GLU A 182 2.71 -0.25 -27.22
C GLU A 182 3.77 -0.84 -26.28
N ILE A 183 3.37 -1.78 -25.41
CA ILE A 183 4.27 -2.47 -24.48
C ILE A 183 5.37 -3.21 -25.26
N ASP A 184 4.99 -4.03 -26.25
CA ASP A 184 5.95 -4.79 -27.06
C ASP A 184 6.91 -3.87 -27.82
N ARG A 185 6.46 -2.70 -28.29
CA ARG A 185 7.34 -1.72 -28.94
C ARG A 185 8.39 -1.13 -27.98
N ILE A 186 8.01 -0.87 -26.73
CA ILE A 186 8.87 -0.22 -25.73
C ILE A 186 9.85 -1.22 -25.09
N PHE A 187 9.37 -2.42 -24.77
CA PHE A 187 10.15 -3.43 -24.07
C PHE A 187 10.82 -4.44 -25.01
N GLN A 188 10.34 -4.56 -26.25
CA GLN A 188 10.90 -5.44 -27.28
C GLN A 188 11.10 -6.87 -26.72
N ASP A 189 12.33 -7.39 -26.82
CA ASP A 189 12.68 -8.74 -26.37
C ASP A 189 13.06 -8.81 -24.88
N ASP A 190 13.24 -7.67 -24.20
CA ASP A 190 13.64 -7.61 -22.79
C ASP A 190 12.46 -7.23 -21.89
N LYS A 191 11.66 -8.25 -21.55
CA LYS A 191 10.50 -8.13 -20.65
C LYS A 191 10.87 -8.35 -19.18
N THR A 192 12.14 -8.61 -18.87
CA THR A 192 12.58 -8.94 -17.50
C THR A 192 13.42 -7.84 -16.86
N ARG A 193 13.94 -6.88 -17.64
CA ARG A 193 14.60 -5.70 -17.10
C ARG A 193 13.65 -4.85 -16.24
N PRO A 194 14.18 -4.14 -15.24
CA PRO A 194 13.42 -3.16 -14.48
C PRO A 194 12.83 -2.06 -15.39
N ILE A 195 11.63 -1.61 -15.05
CA ILE A 195 10.97 -0.45 -15.68
C ILE A 195 11.73 0.82 -15.25
N THR A 196 12.02 1.68 -16.21
CA THR A 196 12.67 2.99 -16.01
C THR A 196 11.67 4.14 -16.12
N GLU A 197 12.04 5.31 -15.61
CA GLU A 197 11.22 6.54 -15.76
C GLU A 197 10.94 6.87 -17.23
N ASN A 198 11.93 6.68 -18.10
CA ASN A 198 11.76 6.89 -19.54
C ASN A 198 10.74 5.93 -20.16
N ASP A 199 10.64 4.69 -19.68
CA ASP A 199 9.60 3.76 -20.15
C ASP A 199 8.21 4.28 -19.81
N ILE A 200 8.03 4.80 -18.58
CA ILE A 200 6.75 5.36 -18.11
C ILE A 200 6.33 6.53 -19.00
N HIS A 201 7.25 7.44 -19.36
CA HIS A 201 6.96 8.55 -20.26
C HIS A 201 6.59 8.12 -21.69
N ASN A 202 7.02 6.93 -22.12
CA ASN A 202 6.74 6.40 -23.44
C ASN A 202 5.46 5.56 -23.51
N LEU A 203 4.94 5.08 -22.38
CA LEU A 203 3.71 4.30 -22.22
C LEU A 203 2.44 5.17 -22.28
N LYS A 204 2.31 5.99 -23.33
CA LYS A 204 1.26 7.01 -23.47
C LYS A 204 -0.14 6.42 -23.59
N TYR A 205 -0.28 5.29 -24.26
CA TYR A 205 -1.57 4.62 -24.43
C TYR A 205 -2.00 3.92 -23.15
N CYS A 206 -1.07 3.27 -22.43
CA CYS A 206 -1.32 2.77 -21.08
C CYS A 206 -1.75 3.88 -20.12
N GLU A 207 -1.07 5.04 -20.15
CA GLU A 207 -1.46 6.21 -19.37
C GLU A 207 -2.87 6.70 -19.73
N ALA A 208 -3.21 6.73 -21.03
CA ALA A 208 -4.54 7.10 -21.49
C ALA A 208 -5.62 6.13 -21.00
N ILE A 209 -5.37 4.81 -20.98
CA ILE A 209 -6.30 3.81 -20.43
C ILE A 209 -6.55 4.05 -18.94
N ILE A 210 -5.50 4.31 -18.16
CA ILE A 210 -5.63 4.59 -16.73
C ILE A 210 -6.44 5.88 -16.51
N LYS A 211 -6.13 6.95 -17.26
CA LYS A 211 -6.88 8.21 -17.20
C LYS A 211 -8.35 8.04 -17.55
N GLU A 212 -8.65 7.29 -18.61
CA GLU A 212 -10.02 7.03 -19.04
C GLU A 212 -10.80 6.22 -18.00
N GLU A 213 -10.17 5.25 -17.34
CA GLU A 213 -10.80 4.53 -16.23
C GLU A 213 -11.11 5.46 -15.06
N VAL A 214 -10.17 6.32 -14.67
CA VAL A 214 -10.37 7.26 -13.56
C VAL A 214 -11.50 8.26 -13.89
N ILE A 215 -11.57 8.74 -15.14
CA ILE A 215 -12.61 9.68 -15.59
C ILE A 215 -13.98 9.00 -15.68
N ASN A 216 -14.08 7.85 -16.36
CA ASN A 216 -15.36 7.15 -16.52
C ASN A 216 -15.86 6.50 -15.22
N GLY A 217 -14.93 6.11 -14.34
CA GLY A 217 -15.24 5.59 -13.01
C GLY A 217 -15.92 6.61 -12.10
N GLN A 218 -15.66 7.91 -12.30
CA GLN A 218 -16.33 9.01 -11.58
C GLN A 218 -17.69 9.40 -12.16
N LEU A 219 -17.96 9.12 -13.45
CA LEU A 219 -19.23 9.47 -14.10
C LEU A 219 -20.31 8.40 -13.96
N LYS A 220 -19.96 7.19 -13.49
CA LYS A 220 -20.87 6.05 -13.33
C LYS A 220 -21.18 5.67 -11.87
N GLN A 221 -20.68 6.44 -10.89
CA GLN A 221 -21.02 6.32 -9.46
C GLN A 221 -21.87 7.51 -9.03
#